data_AF-A0A9D4UXU7-F1
#
_entry.id   AF-A0A9D4UXU7-F1
#
_cell.length_a   1.000
_cell.length_b   1.000
_cell.length_c   1.000
_cell.angle_alpha   90.00
_cell.angle_beta   90.00
_cell.angle_gamma   90.00
#
_symmetry.space_group_name_H-M   'P 1'
#
loop_
_entity.id
_entity.type
_entity.pdbx_description
1 polymer ?
#
loop_
_entity_poly.entity_id
_entity_poly.type
_entity_poly.pdbx_seq_one_letter_code
_entity_poly.pdbx_strand_id
1 'polypeptide(L)'
;MVMRMWMHAVMVYLLVLMLLNVLQPCLSSLTPPAGNSLAIKTKTRNGMQLYRCIDGEWVIGSAYATLLDYDTGEVVGNYTLVKNVKVPKLAGTWMYHNNEGDHAESGSAYSVVTGKKISVGRSKTENDLPDYLALASSHGYEGALSQVSYIARLNTKGGAKQDEGYCEVQYFKIIKVPFQAEFHFWKQDLLPPSMPYGITVGKGRPIQAFYGTGLITFAYDGTKWVQRKVDAKMYDVPGGTLVGSYFTRSVTDYKGGSFCWQVDNPNGFILVGKPATTPLQVSPGCMPWSLNLITTSTGNSSMFGPYTYVQTVSTTGGLPPTTLAKKPQKGSIWRSPFSAIYWFYCN
;
A
#
# COMPACT_ATOMS: atom_id res chain seq x y z
N MET A 1 -33.40 -35.74 31.10
CA MET A 1 -33.02 -35.87 29.68
C MET A 1 -33.04 -34.55 28.89
N VAL A 2 -33.30 -33.39 29.51
CA VAL A 2 -33.38 -32.08 28.80
C VAL A 2 -32.03 -31.31 28.82
N MET A 3 -31.13 -31.65 29.74
CA MET A 3 -29.88 -30.91 29.97
C MET A 3 -28.74 -31.26 28.99
N ARG A 4 -28.81 -32.41 28.30
CA ARG A 4 -27.79 -32.83 27.31
C ARG A 4 -27.91 -32.12 25.95
N MET A 5 -29.09 -31.60 25.61
CA MET A 5 -29.35 -30.91 24.34
C MET A 5 -28.81 -29.46 24.31
N TRP A 6 -28.76 -28.79 25.47
CA TRP A 6 -28.28 -27.41 25.53
C TRP A 6 -26.75 -27.29 25.38
N MET A 7 -25.97 -28.27 25.85
CA MET A 7 -24.51 -28.27 25.66
C MET A 7 -24.08 -28.48 24.20
N HIS A 8 -24.86 -29.23 23.41
CA HIS A 8 -24.54 -29.46 22.00
C HIS A 8 -24.87 -28.25 21.13
N ALA A 9 -25.96 -27.54 21.44
CA ALA A 9 -26.32 -26.31 20.73
C ALA A 9 -25.31 -25.16 20.99
N VAL A 10 -24.81 -25.02 22.23
CA VAL A 10 -23.81 -24.00 22.58
C VAL A 10 -22.43 -24.32 21.98
N MET A 11 -22.02 -25.60 21.92
CA MET A 11 -20.76 -25.99 21.25
C MET A 11 -20.79 -25.76 19.74
N VAL A 12 -21.91 -26.04 19.06
CA VAL A 12 -22.04 -25.80 17.61
C VAL A 12 -22.03 -24.29 17.32
N TYR A 13 -22.62 -23.46 18.17
CA TYR A 13 -22.59 -22.01 18.01
C TYR A 13 -21.18 -21.42 18.22
N LEU A 14 -20.41 -21.94 19.19
CA LEU A 14 -19.00 -21.56 19.40
C LEU A 14 -18.08 -22.06 18.28
N LEU A 15 -18.32 -23.24 17.70
CA LEU A 15 -17.56 -23.75 16.55
C LEU A 15 -17.87 -22.96 15.26
N VAL A 16 -19.12 -22.52 15.07
CA VAL A 16 -19.50 -21.66 13.94
C VAL A 16 -18.96 -20.24 14.11
N LEU A 17 -18.88 -19.71 15.34
CA LEU A 17 -18.20 -18.43 15.61
C LEU A 17 -16.68 -18.50 15.46
N MET A 18 -16.03 -19.64 15.75
CA MET A 18 -14.59 -19.83 15.48
C MET A 18 -14.28 -20.04 13.98
N LEU A 19 -15.24 -20.49 13.17
CA LEU A 19 -15.11 -20.61 11.71
C LEU A 19 -15.45 -19.33 10.94
N LEU A 20 -15.87 -18.27 11.64
CA LEU A 20 -16.08 -16.92 11.09
C LEU A 20 -14.86 -16.00 11.26
N ASN A 21 -13.67 -16.55 11.47
CA ASN A 21 -12.44 -15.90 11.00
C ASN A 21 -12.40 -15.96 9.47
N VAL A 22 -13.33 -15.22 8.86
CA VAL A 22 -13.32 -14.90 7.44
C VAL A 22 -11.94 -14.35 7.16
N LEU A 23 -11.21 -15.02 6.25
CA LEU A 23 -9.96 -14.53 5.69
C LEU A 23 -10.13 -13.05 5.35
N GLN A 24 -9.59 -12.17 6.20
CA GLN A 24 -9.54 -10.77 5.86
C GLN A 24 -8.62 -10.66 4.64
N PRO A 25 -9.08 -10.03 3.54
CA PRO A 25 -8.14 -9.65 2.50
C PRO A 25 -7.05 -8.82 3.15
N CYS A 26 -5.82 -8.97 2.67
CA CYS A 26 -4.59 -8.33 3.17
C CYS A 26 -4.71 -6.82 3.52
N LEU A 27 -5.73 -6.14 3.01
CA LEU A 27 -5.96 -4.70 3.07
C LEU A 27 -7.32 -4.33 3.68
N SER A 28 -7.76 -4.97 4.78
CA SER A 28 -8.92 -4.46 5.55
C SER A 28 -8.53 -3.39 6.59
N SER A 29 -7.24 -3.05 6.68
CA SER A 29 -6.74 -2.03 7.61
C SER A 29 -6.73 -0.65 6.94
N LEU A 30 -7.02 0.39 7.74
CA LEU A 30 -6.78 1.79 7.37
C LEU A 30 -5.39 2.27 7.83
N THR A 31 -4.61 1.38 8.46
CA THR A 31 -3.22 1.61 8.86
C THR A 31 -2.28 1.02 7.81
N PRO A 32 -1.20 1.74 7.43
CA PRO A 32 -0.15 1.19 6.59
C PRO A 32 0.46 -0.11 7.15
N PRO A 33 1.07 -0.95 6.31
CA PRO A 33 1.86 -2.08 6.79
C PRO A 33 3.05 -1.60 7.63
N ALA A 34 3.57 -2.48 8.49
CA ALA A 34 4.75 -2.21 9.32
C ALA A 34 5.92 -1.65 8.50
N GLY A 35 6.85 -0.90 9.11
CA GLY A 35 7.92 -0.23 8.38
C GLY A 35 7.50 1.12 7.79
N ASN A 36 6.41 1.70 8.32
CA ASN A 36 5.97 3.05 8.01
C ASN A 36 5.56 3.77 9.30
N SER A 37 6.04 4.99 9.47
CA SER A 37 5.74 5.83 10.63
C SER A 37 4.98 7.09 10.24
N LEU A 38 4.09 7.52 11.14
CA LEU A 38 3.31 8.72 10.94
C LEU A 38 4.23 9.95 11.00
N ALA A 39 4.23 10.77 9.95
CA ALA A 39 5.11 11.92 9.82
C ALA A 39 4.36 13.25 9.93
N ILE A 40 3.17 13.34 9.34
CA ILE A 40 2.38 14.58 9.29
C ILE A 40 0.92 14.28 9.60
N LYS A 41 0.28 15.15 10.37
CA LYS A 41 -1.17 15.16 10.56
C LYS A 41 -1.72 16.50 10.12
N THR A 42 -2.84 16.49 9.43
CA THR A 42 -3.55 17.72 9.04
C THR A 42 -5.05 17.57 9.28
N LYS A 43 -5.73 18.70 9.43
CA LYS A 43 -7.19 18.80 9.44
C LYS A 43 -7.64 19.61 8.23
N THR A 44 -8.78 19.28 7.65
CA THR A 44 -9.34 20.08 6.56
C THR A 44 -10.11 21.29 7.09
N ARG A 45 -9.96 22.43 6.43
CA ARG A 45 -10.86 23.59 6.53
C ARG A 45 -11.50 23.86 5.17
N ASN A 46 -12.78 24.25 5.18
CA ASN A 46 -13.56 24.55 3.96
C ASN A 46 -13.56 23.41 2.94
N GLY A 47 -13.60 22.16 3.41
CA GLY A 47 -13.64 20.98 2.55
C GLY A 47 -14.95 20.88 1.79
N MET A 48 -14.89 20.64 0.49
CA MET A 48 -16.06 20.52 -0.39
C MET A 48 -15.92 19.33 -1.35
N GLN A 49 -17.00 18.55 -1.48
CA GLN A 49 -17.21 17.58 -2.55
C GLN A 49 -18.15 18.17 -3.60
N LEU A 50 -17.79 18.08 -4.87
CA LEU A 50 -18.57 18.59 -5.98
C LEU A 50 -19.14 17.40 -6.74
N TYR A 51 -20.45 17.23 -6.66
CA TYR A 51 -21.19 16.20 -7.40
C TYR A 51 -21.85 16.81 -8.62
N ARG A 52 -21.88 16.05 -9.71
CA ARG A 52 -22.59 16.36 -10.95
C ARG A 52 -23.70 15.34 -11.13
N CYS A 53 -24.88 15.79 -11.54
CA CYS A 53 -25.95 14.90 -11.96
C CYS A 53 -25.65 14.40 -13.39
N ILE A 54 -25.50 13.08 -13.55
CA ILE A 54 -25.27 12.41 -14.84
C ILE A 54 -26.24 11.24 -14.91
N ASP A 55 -27.11 11.23 -15.91
CA ASP A 55 -28.08 10.15 -16.17
C ASP A 55 -28.91 9.74 -14.93
N GLY A 56 -29.33 10.73 -14.13
CA GLY A 56 -30.13 10.48 -12.92
C GLY A 56 -29.32 10.05 -11.68
N GLU A 57 -27.99 9.97 -11.79
CA GLU A 57 -27.10 9.66 -10.67
C GLU A 57 -26.16 10.82 -10.30
N TRP A 58 -26.02 11.07 -8.99
CA TRP A 58 -25.00 11.97 -8.47
C TRP A 58 -23.62 11.32 -8.53
N VAL A 59 -22.77 11.84 -9.41
CA VAL A 59 -21.39 11.38 -9.59
C VAL A 59 -20.43 12.45 -9.09
N ILE A 60 -19.52 12.06 -8.19
CA ILE A 60 -18.43 12.94 -7.74
C ILE A 60 -17.58 13.40 -8.93
N GLY A 61 -17.45 14.70 -9.13
CA GLY A 61 -16.61 15.31 -10.16
C GLY A 61 -15.27 15.79 -9.61
N SER A 62 -15.26 16.46 -8.46
CA SER A 62 -14.05 16.94 -7.81
C SER A 62 -14.23 17.13 -6.30
N ALA A 63 -13.13 17.34 -5.59
CA ALA A 63 -13.11 17.77 -4.20
C ALA A 63 -11.95 18.72 -3.95
N TYR A 64 -12.07 19.56 -2.93
CA TYR A 64 -10.95 20.37 -2.44
C TYR A 64 -11.09 20.65 -0.94
N ALA A 65 -9.98 20.99 -0.29
CA ALA A 65 -9.95 21.51 1.06
C ALA A 65 -8.65 22.30 1.30
N THR A 66 -8.67 23.28 2.20
CA THR A 66 -7.44 23.82 2.80
C THR A 66 -6.96 22.85 3.88
N LEU A 67 -5.66 22.61 3.95
CA LEU A 67 -5.04 21.79 4.98
C LEU A 67 -4.49 22.68 6.08
N LEU A 68 -4.88 22.37 7.31
CA LEU A 68 -4.35 22.97 8.52
C LEU A 68 -3.44 21.96 9.21
N ASP A 69 -2.32 22.43 9.76
CA ASP A 69 -1.54 21.65 10.71
C ASP A 69 -2.44 21.18 11.86
N TYR A 70 -2.30 19.93 12.28
CA TYR A 70 -3.24 19.33 13.22
C TYR A 70 -3.20 19.99 14.61
N ASP A 71 -2.01 20.40 15.06
CA ASP A 71 -1.77 20.87 16.42
C ASP A 71 -1.85 22.40 16.51
N THR A 72 -1.24 23.11 15.56
CA THR A 72 -1.18 24.58 15.56
C THR A 72 -2.37 25.24 14.87
N GLY A 73 -3.03 24.54 13.94
CA GLY A 73 -4.13 25.09 13.13
C GLY A 73 -3.68 26.05 12.02
N GLU A 74 -2.37 26.18 11.80
CA GLU A 74 -1.80 27.01 10.72
C GLU A 74 -2.07 26.40 9.35
N VAL A 75 -2.15 27.23 8.31
CA VAL A 75 -2.35 26.76 6.94
C VAL A 75 -1.05 26.17 6.40
N VAL A 76 -1.06 24.86 6.14
CA VAL A 76 0.11 24.13 5.64
C VAL A 76 -0.01 23.71 4.18
N GLY A 77 -1.17 23.87 3.56
CA GLY A 77 -1.33 23.53 2.15
C GLY A 77 -2.76 23.27 1.74
N ASN A 78 -2.95 22.44 0.71
CA ASN A 78 -4.26 22.18 0.11
C ASN A 78 -4.40 20.73 -0.38
N TYR A 79 -5.63 20.24 -0.32
CA TYR A 79 -6.05 18.97 -0.91
C TYR A 79 -6.93 19.25 -2.13
N THR A 80 -6.72 18.49 -3.19
CA THR A 80 -7.59 18.48 -4.37
C THR A 80 -7.85 17.06 -4.86
N LEU A 81 -8.98 16.86 -5.49
CA LEU A 81 -9.33 15.65 -6.22
C LEU A 81 -10.07 16.08 -7.48
N VAL A 82 -9.64 15.57 -8.63
CA VAL A 82 -10.41 15.69 -9.88
C VAL A 82 -10.64 14.29 -10.38
N LYS A 83 -11.91 13.85 -10.43
CA LYS A 83 -12.22 12.50 -10.87
C LYS A 83 -11.85 12.36 -12.34
N ASN A 84 -11.04 11.36 -12.62
CA ASN A 84 -10.65 10.98 -13.96
C ASN A 84 -11.03 9.53 -14.20
N VAL A 85 -11.83 9.27 -15.23
CA VAL A 85 -12.25 7.91 -15.62
C VAL A 85 -11.07 7.01 -15.94
N LYS A 86 -9.93 7.58 -16.39
CA LYS A 86 -8.68 6.84 -16.63
C LYS A 86 -7.95 6.45 -15.35
N VAL A 87 -8.26 7.07 -14.21
CA VAL A 87 -7.62 6.81 -12.91
C VAL A 87 -8.70 6.63 -11.83
N PRO A 88 -9.50 5.55 -11.89
CA PRO A 88 -10.69 5.39 -11.06
C PRO A 88 -10.40 5.27 -9.56
N LYS A 89 -9.16 4.91 -9.19
CA LYS A 89 -8.72 4.77 -7.80
C LYS A 89 -8.06 6.03 -7.22
N LEU A 90 -8.07 7.16 -7.93
CA LEU A 90 -7.45 8.39 -7.43
C LEU A 90 -8.08 8.79 -6.07
N ALA A 91 -7.23 8.98 -5.06
CA ALA A 91 -7.61 9.45 -3.74
C ALA A 91 -7.58 10.99 -3.69
N GLY A 92 -6.60 11.58 -4.36
CA GLY A 92 -6.42 13.01 -4.56
C GLY A 92 -4.94 13.36 -4.63
N THR A 93 -4.69 14.67 -4.66
CA THR A 93 -3.39 15.30 -4.67
C THR A 93 -3.32 16.26 -3.49
N TRP A 94 -2.27 16.14 -2.70
CA TRP A 94 -1.98 17.00 -1.57
C TRP A 94 -0.75 17.83 -1.90
N MET A 95 -0.85 19.13 -1.64
CA MET A 95 0.24 20.08 -1.73
C MET A 95 0.52 20.60 -0.33
N TYR A 96 1.79 20.70 0.04
CA TYR A 96 2.26 21.15 1.35
C TYR A 96 3.30 22.24 1.18
N HIS A 97 3.22 23.31 1.96
CA HIS A 97 4.17 24.41 1.92
C HIS A 97 5.51 23.97 2.49
N ASN A 98 6.56 24.17 1.72
CA ASN A 98 7.91 23.86 2.13
C ASN A 98 8.43 24.92 3.10
N ASN A 99 9.29 24.51 4.04
CA ASN A 99 10.09 25.45 4.81
C ASN A 99 11.17 26.09 3.90
N GLU A 100 11.89 27.10 4.39
CA GLU A 100 12.90 27.81 3.58
C GLU A 100 14.04 26.90 3.08
N GLY A 101 14.45 25.91 3.87
CA GLY A 101 15.50 24.95 3.48
C GLY A 101 15.03 24.03 2.37
N ASP A 102 13.88 23.39 2.55
CA ASP A 102 13.23 22.54 1.54
C ASP A 102 12.95 23.35 0.27
N HIS A 103 12.57 24.63 0.39
CA HIS A 103 12.36 25.52 -0.75
C HIS A 103 13.66 25.77 -1.51
N ALA A 104 14.74 26.09 -0.80
CA ALA A 104 16.05 26.33 -1.39
C ALA A 104 16.61 25.09 -2.11
N GLU A 105 16.42 23.89 -1.52
CA GLU A 105 16.88 22.63 -2.12
C GLU A 105 16.02 22.19 -3.31
N SER A 106 14.69 22.32 -3.21
CA SER A 106 13.76 21.87 -4.24
C SER A 106 13.55 22.86 -5.39
N GLY A 107 13.86 24.14 -5.17
CA GLY A 107 13.46 25.23 -6.05
C GLY A 107 11.95 25.53 -6.07
N SER A 108 11.17 24.95 -5.14
CA SER A 108 9.71 25.09 -5.08
C SER A 108 9.23 25.43 -3.68
N ALA A 109 8.27 26.35 -3.57
CA ALA A 109 7.68 26.73 -2.28
C ALA A 109 6.75 25.64 -1.71
N TYR A 110 6.58 24.53 -2.44
CA TYR A 110 5.68 23.46 -2.07
C TYR A 110 6.20 22.10 -2.56
N SER A 111 5.87 21.06 -1.78
CA SER A 111 5.96 19.66 -2.17
C SER A 111 4.57 19.09 -2.46
N VAL A 112 4.50 18.07 -3.32
CA VAL A 112 3.24 17.49 -3.80
C VAL A 112 3.29 15.97 -3.74
N VAL A 113 2.20 15.35 -3.30
CA VAL A 113 1.99 13.90 -3.41
C VAL A 113 0.62 13.59 -3.96
N THR A 114 0.52 12.58 -4.83
CA THR A 114 -0.76 12.06 -5.34
C THR A 114 -0.93 10.61 -4.92
N GLY A 115 -2.12 10.25 -4.46
CA GLY A 115 -2.40 8.92 -3.90
C GLY A 115 -3.48 8.15 -4.64
N LYS A 116 -3.41 6.82 -4.58
CA LYS A 116 -4.45 5.89 -5.06
C LYS A 116 -5.02 5.10 -3.90
N LYS A 117 -6.35 5.05 -3.78
CA LYS A 117 -7.05 4.28 -2.74
C LYS A 117 -6.71 2.79 -2.86
N ILE A 118 -6.30 2.20 -1.74
CA ILE A 118 -5.97 0.77 -1.62
C ILE A 118 -6.84 0.05 -0.58
N SER A 119 -7.43 0.78 0.36
CA SER A 119 -8.38 0.27 1.34
C SER A 119 -9.43 1.35 1.63
N VAL A 120 -10.67 0.94 1.83
CA VAL A 120 -11.81 1.82 2.13
C VAL A 120 -12.55 1.22 3.31
N GLY A 121 -12.72 2.01 4.35
CA GLY A 121 -13.47 1.65 5.54
C GLY A 121 -14.98 1.77 5.32
N ARG A 122 -15.74 1.50 6.38
CA ARG A 122 -17.18 1.79 6.39
C ARG A 122 -17.41 3.26 6.70
N SER A 123 -18.42 3.86 6.09
CA SER A 123 -18.90 5.18 6.50
C SER A 123 -19.47 5.10 7.92
N LYS A 124 -19.27 6.16 8.71
CA LYS A 124 -19.81 6.26 10.08
C LYS A 124 -21.33 6.51 10.06
N THR A 125 -21.78 7.35 9.13
CA THR A 125 -23.20 7.60 8.82
C THR A 125 -23.42 7.58 7.31
N GLU A 126 -24.66 7.58 6.86
CA GLU A 126 -25.01 7.70 5.43
C GLU A 126 -24.53 9.01 4.78
N ASN A 127 -24.37 10.06 5.59
CA ASN A 127 -23.95 11.39 5.15
C ASN A 127 -22.43 11.57 5.15
N ASP A 128 -21.69 10.61 5.71
CA ASP A 128 -20.23 10.67 5.80
C ASP A 128 -19.59 9.91 4.66
N LEU A 129 -18.56 10.51 4.05
CA LEU A 129 -17.69 9.74 3.18
C LEU A 129 -16.96 8.65 3.99
N PRO A 130 -16.69 7.48 3.39
CA PRO A 130 -15.91 6.46 4.08
C PRO A 130 -14.46 6.93 4.26
N ASP A 131 -13.89 6.58 5.41
CA ASP A 131 -12.46 6.69 5.64
C ASP A 131 -11.70 5.77 4.68
N TYR A 132 -10.47 6.11 4.33
CA TYR A 132 -9.68 5.29 3.39
C TYR A 132 -8.19 5.38 3.66
N LEU A 133 -7.46 4.38 3.16
CA LEU A 133 -6.01 4.42 3.01
C LEU A 133 -5.65 4.49 1.52
N ALA A 134 -4.76 5.41 1.18
CA ALA A 134 -4.18 5.59 -0.13
C ALA A 134 -2.68 5.31 -0.10
N LEU A 135 -2.19 4.66 -1.16
CA LEU A 135 -0.77 4.52 -1.45
C LEU A 135 -0.32 5.71 -2.30
N ALA A 136 0.83 6.30 -1.98
CA ALA A 136 1.44 7.30 -2.84
C ALA A 136 1.73 6.72 -4.23
N SER A 137 1.53 7.54 -5.26
CA SER A 137 1.55 7.11 -6.66
C SER A 137 2.33 8.06 -7.58
N SER A 138 2.60 9.28 -7.11
CA SER A 138 3.56 10.20 -7.70
C SER A 138 3.92 11.28 -6.68
N HIS A 139 5.15 11.77 -6.77
CA HIS A 139 5.65 12.92 -6.02
C HIS A 139 6.01 14.06 -6.97
N GLY A 140 6.01 15.28 -6.47
CA GLY A 140 6.51 16.45 -7.18
C GLY A 140 7.17 17.40 -6.20
N TYR A 141 8.37 17.87 -6.57
CA TYR A 141 9.25 18.72 -5.77
C TYR A 141 9.71 18.07 -4.45
N GLU A 142 10.92 18.41 -4.03
CA GLU A 142 11.44 17.96 -2.73
C GLU A 142 10.77 18.71 -1.57
N GLY A 143 10.85 18.16 -0.36
CA GLY A 143 10.32 18.74 0.87
C GLY A 143 9.46 17.77 1.69
N ALA A 144 8.56 18.30 2.53
CA ALA A 144 7.81 17.53 3.51
C ALA A 144 7.09 16.27 2.97
N LEU A 145 6.53 16.34 1.74
CA LEU A 145 5.77 15.26 1.10
C LEU A 145 6.58 14.33 0.19
N SER A 146 7.86 14.60 -0.05
CA SER A 146 8.73 13.84 -0.99
C SER A 146 8.84 12.35 -0.66
N GLN A 147 8.86 12.02 0.64
CA GLN A 147 9.07 10.65 1.15
C GLN A 147 7.79 10.02 1.73
N VAL A 148 6.61 10.59 1.42
CA VAL A 148 5.34 10.04 1.90
C VAL A 148 5.01 8.74 1.17
N SER A 149 4.83 7.64 1.91
CA SER A 149 4.48 6.33 1.37
C SER A 149 2.97 6.09 1.33
N TYR A 150 2.25 6.54 2.35
CA TYR A 150 0.80 6.35 2.50
C TYR A 150 0.11 7.60 3.03
N ILE A 151 -1.15 7.78 2.62
CA ILE A 151 -2.02 8.85 3.10
C ILE A 151 -3.36 8.23 3.51
N ALA A 152 -3.78 8.45 4.74
CA ALA A 152 -5.10 8.03 5.20
C ALA A 152 -5.98 9.26 5.37
N ARG A 153 -7.22 9.17 4.88
CA ARG A 153 -8.27 10.10 5.25
C ARG A 153 -9.09 9.46 6.36
N LEU A 154 -9.10 10.10 7.51
CA LEU A 154 -9.71 9.58 8.73
C LEU A 154 -10.70 10.57 9.31
N ASN A 155 -11.61 10.06 10.15
CA ASN A 155 -12.56 10.86 10.89
C ASN A 155 -13.44 11.75 10.01
N THR A 156 -13.79 11.23 8.83
CA THR A 156 -14.55 12.01 7.86
C THR A 156 -15.97 12.31 8.39
N LYS A 157 -16.40 13.56 8.24
CA LYS A 157 -17.76 14.04 8.53
C LYS A 157 -18.32 14.75 7.30
N GLY A 158 -19.52 14.40 6.88
CA GLY A 158 -20.16 14.94 5.69
C GLY A 158 -19.51 14.50 4.39
N GLY A 159 -19.85 15.21 3.33
CA GLY A 159 -19.32 15.03 1.98
C GLY A 159 -19.96 13.91 1.18
N ALA A 160 -20.76 13.02 1.76
CA ALA A 160 -21.52 12.06 0.96
C ALA A 160 -22.59 12.78 0.13
N LYS A 161 -22.99 12.18 -1.00
CA LYS A 161 -24.13 12.70 -1.76
C LYS A 161 -25.37 12.72 -0.86
N GLN A 162 -26.12 13.81 -0.90
CA GLN A 162 -27.40 13.92 -0.22
C GLN A 162 -28.52 13.72 -1.25
N ASP A 163 -29.47 12.85 -0.94
CA ASP A 163 -30.59 12.50 -1.83
C ASP A 163 -31.74 13.53 -1.78
N GLU A 164 -31.57 14.65 -1.08
CA GLU A 164 -32.63 15.65 -0.84
C GLU A 164 -33.03 16.48 -2.07
N GLY A 165 -32.44 16.21 -3.24
CA GLY A 165 -32.83 16.83 -4.50
C GLY A 165 -32.79 15.81 -5.63
N TYR A 166 -33.91 15.66 -6.33
CA TYR A 166 -33.98 14.86 -7.54
C TYR A 166 -32.83 15.24 -8.48
N CYS A 167 -31.99 14.26 -8.81
CA CYS A 167 -31.08 14.34 -9.96
C CYS A 167 -31.97 14.25 -11.20
N GLU A 168 -32.77 15.29 -11.45
CA GLU A 168 -33.55 15.41 -12.68
C GLU A 168 -32.60 15.64 -13.85
N VAL A 169 -33.07 15.31 -15.05
CA VAL A 169 -32.32 15.30 -16.33
C VAL A 169 -31.80 16.69 -16.76
N GLN A 170 -31.78 17.67 -15.85
CA GLN A 170 -30.97 18.87 -16.00
C GLN A 170 -29.48 18.49 -15.98
N TYR A 171 -28.98 18.22 -17.19
CA TYR A 171 -27.57 18.11 -17.47
C TYR A 171 -26.84 19.31 -16.82
N PHE A 172 -25.78 19.00 -16.05
CA PHE A 172 -24.80 19.96 -15.48
C PHE A 172 -25.11 20.65 -14.15
N LYS A 173 -26.16 20.30 -13.39
CA LYS A 173 -26.27 20.78 -12.00
C LYS A 173 -25.09 20.28 -11.17
N ILE A 174 -24.41 21.21 -10.49
CA ILE A 174 -23.33 20.90 -9.54
C ILE A 174 -23.84 21.18 -8.13
N ILE A 175 -23.80 20.18 -7.25
CA ILE A 175 -24.01 20.39 -5.81
C ILE A 175 -22.67 20.36 -5.08
N LYS A 176 -22.55 21.23 -4.08
CA LYS A 176 -21.38 21.32 -3.21
C LYS A 176 -21.77 20.77 -1.85
N VAL A 177 -21.16 19.66 -1.45
CA VAL A 177 -21.40 19.05 -0.14
C VAL A 177 -20.17 19.29 0.74
N PRO A 178 -20.31 20.01 1.86
CA PRO A 178 -19.19 20.25 2.76
C PRO A 178 -18.72 18.95 3.42
N PHE A 179 -17.42 18.85 3.66
CA PHE A 179 -16.85 17.77 4.45
C PHE A 179 -15.73 18.27 5.35
N GLN A 180 -15.51 17.53 6.43
CA GLN A 180 -14.35 17.65 7.30
C GLN A 180 -13.66 16.29 7.38
N ALA A 181 -12.33 16.28 7.43
CA ALA A 181 -11.54 15.08 7.62
C ALA A 181 -10.18 15.42 8.22
N GLU A 182 -9.49 14.40 8.68
CA GLU A 182 -8.07 14.41 8.96
C GLU A 182 -7.32 13.72 7.83
N PHE A 183 -6.17 14.25 7.44
CA PHE A 183 -5.20 13.49 6.65
C PHE A 183 -3.97 13.19 7.47
N HIS A 184 -3.63 11.92 7.54
CA HIS A 184 -2.43 11.42 8.18
C HIS A 184 -1.50 10.95 7.07
N PHE A 185 -0.24 11.37 7.11
CA PHE A 185 0.77 11.04 6.09
C PHE A 185 1.87 10.22 6.75
N TRP A 186 2.15 9.05 6.19
CA TRP A 186 3.20 8.16 6.67
C TRP A 186 4.39 8.21 5.73
N LYS A 187 5.58 8.02 6.29
CA LYS A 187 6.82 7.83 5.55
C LYS A 187 7.32 6.40 5.76
N GLN A 188 8.03 5.88 4.77
CA GLN A 188 8.76 4.62 4.95
C GLN A 188 9.83 4.83 6.02
N ASP A 189 9.93 3.89 6.95
CA ASP A 189 10.92 3.96 8.02
C ASP A 189 12.34 3.87 7.43
N LEU A 190 13.31 4.50 8.10
CA LEU A 190 14.74 4.38 7.76
C LEU A 190 15.38 3.11 8.32
N LEU A 191 14.65 2.39 9.18
CA LEU A 191 15.04 1.13 9.76
C LEU A 191 13.98 0.07 9.52
N PRO A 192 14.37 -1.22 9.42
CA PRO A 192 13.43 -2.31 9.29
C PRO A 192 12.45 -2.35 10.48
N PRO A 193 11.20 -2.79 10.27
CA PRO A 193 10.28 -3.02 11.37
C PRO A 193 10.80 -4.10 12.33
N SER A 194 10.19 -4.21 13.51
CA SER A 194 10.46 -5.32 14.42
C SER A 194 10.27 -6.66 13.71
N MET A 195 11.31 -7.49 13.73
CA MET A 195 11.36 -8.75 12.98
C MET A 195 11.02 -9.95 13.86
N PRO A 196 10.15 -10.86 13.40
CA PRO A 196 9.99 -12.17 14.02
C PRO A 196 11.28 -12.97 13.98
N TYR A 197 11.60 -13.66 15.08
CA TYR A 197 12.87 -14.39 15.27
C TYR A 197 13.28 -15.27 14.09
N GLY A 198 12.34 -15.97 13.45
CA GLY A 198 12.62 -16.90 12.34
C GLY A 198 13.07 -16.24 11.02
N ILE A 199 13.00 -14.92 10.90
CA ILE A 199 13.41 -14.17 9.71
C ILE A 199 14.33 -12.98 10.06
N THR A 200 14.77 -12.85 11.30
CA THR A 200 15.68 -11.79 11.75
C THR A 200 17.10 -12.03 11.23
N VAL A 201 17.77 -10.96 10.80
CA VAL A 201 19.21 -10.98 10.47
C VAL A 201 20.00 -10.94 11.79
N GLY A 202 20.68 -12.03 12.14
CA GLY A 202 21.38 -12.14 13.43
C GLY A 202 22.64 -11.26 13.54
N LYS A 203 23.41 -11.15 12.45
CA LYS A 203 24.54 -10.21 12.31
C LYS A 203 24.38 -9.51 10.97
N GLY A 204 24.29 -8.19 10.99
CA GLY A 204 24.22 -7.37 9.77
C GLY A 204 23.52 -6.05 10.02
N ARG A 205 24.06 -4.98 9.42
CA ARG A 205 23.51 -3.63 9.47
C ARG A 205 22.58 -3.41 8.27
N PRO A 206 21.34 -2.90 8.47
CA PRO A 206 20.52 -2.47 7.35
C PRO A 206 21.19 -1.26 6.68
N ILE A 207 21.38 -1.35 5.36
CA ILE A 207 22.04 -0.31 4.57
C ILE A 207 21.02 0.52 3.80
N GLN A 208 20.03 -0.13 3.19
CA GLN A 208 19.07 0.52 2.33
C GLN A 208 17.78 -0.28 2.25
N ALA A 209 16.69 0.42 1.95
CA ALA A 209 15.42 -0.20 1.61
C ALA A 209 14.87 0.32 0.28
N PHE A 210 14.16 -0.54 -0.43
CA PHE A 210 13.41 -0.15 -1.63
C PHE A 210 11.98 -0.66 -1.56
N TYR A 211 11.05 0.16 -2.04
CA TYR A 211 9.66 -0.24 -2.20
C TYR A 211 9.47 -1.04 -3.50
N GLY A 212 9.00 -2.27 -3.37
CA GLY A 212 8.64 -3.13 -4.49
C GLY A 212 7.15 -3.12 -4.79
N THR A 213 6.78 -3.03 -6.07
CA THR A 213 5.40 -3.34 -6.50
C THR A 213 5.39 -4.08 -7.83
N GLY A 214 4.53 -5.09 -7.94
CA GLY A 214 4.54 -5.98 -9.09
C GLY A 214 3.46 -7.04 -9.08
N LEU A 215 3.72 -8.11 -9.83
CA LEU A 215 2.84 -9.25 -10.00
C LEU A 215 3.56 -10.55 -9.64
N ILE A 216 2.86 -11.42 -8.90
CA ILE A 216 3.22 -12.82 -8.77
C ILE A 216 2.31 -13.62 -9.71
N THR A 217 2.92 -14.38 -10.62
CA THR A 217 2.20 -15.25 -11.54
C THR A 217 2.15 -16.66 -10.97
N PHE A 218 0.93 -17.16 -10.78
CA PHE A 218 0.63 -18.53 -10.37
C PHE A 218 0.04 -19.32 -11.53
N ALA A 219 0.35 -20.60 -11.59
CA ALA A 219 -0.35 -21.56 -12.43
C ALA A 219 -1.00 -22.64 -11.57
N TYR A 220 -2.25 -22.96 -11.84
CA TYR A 220 -2.95 -24.03 -11.15
C TYR A 220 -2.48 -25.40 -11.69
N ASP A 221 -1.96 -26.26 -10.83
CA ASP A 221 -1.43 -27.56 -11.24
C ASP A 221 -2.49 -28.68 -11.34
N GLY A 222 -3.75 -28.36 -11.02
CA GLY A 222 -4.86 -29.29 -10.89
C GLY A 222 -5.28 -29.55 -9.44
N THR A 223 -4.42 -29.17 -8.48
CA THR A 223 -4.67 -29.31 -7.04
C THR A 223 -4.51 -27.98 -6.31
N LYS A 224 -3.45 -27.22 -6.60
CA LYS A 224 -3.12 -25.96 -5.95
C LYS A 224 -2.51 -24.95 -6.93
N TRP A 225 -2.52 -23.70 -6.51
CA TRP A 225 -1.78 -22.64 -7.18
C TRP A 225 -0.29 -22.78 -6.89
N VAL A 226 0.53 -22.83 -7.94
CA VAL A 226 1.99 -22.90 -7.85
C VAL A 226 2.58 -21.62 -8.42
N GLN A 227 3.42 -20.94 -7.63
CA GLN A 227 4.15 -19.75 -8.10
C GLN A 227 5.07 -20.14 -9.26
N ARG A 228 4.98 -19.39 -10.36
CA ARG A 228 5.81 -19.59 -11.56
C ARG A 228 6.87 -18.51 -11.71
N LYS A 229 6.49 -17.25 -11.45
CA LYS A 229 7.36 -16.11 -11.61
C LYS A 229 6.91 -14.95 -10.72
N VAL A 230 7.87 -14.16 -10.28
CA VAL A 230 7.64 -12.82 -9.73
C VAL A 230 8.31 -11.79 -10.62
N ASP A 231 7.61 -10.69 -10.86
CA ASP A 231 8.13 -9.50 -11.55
C ASP A 231 7.63 -8.26 -10.82
N ALA A 232 8.55 -7.40 -10.41
CA ALA A 232 8.24 -6.15 -9.74
C ALA A 232 9.22 -5.04 -10.14
N LYS A 233 8.73 -3.81 -10.08
CA LYS A 233 9.55 -2.62 -10.11
C LYS A 233 9.92 -2.22 -8.68
N MET A 234 11.10 -1.65 -8.52
CA MET A 234 11.59 -1.12 -7.25
C MET A 234 11.70 0.40 -7.33
N TYR A 235 11.23 1.06 -6.29
CA TYR A 235 11.23 2.50 -6.13
C TYR A 235 11.95 2.87 -4.82
N ASP A 236 12.46 4.09 -4.72
CA ASP A 236 12.95 4.66 -3.47
C ASP A 236 11.85 4.71 -2.39
N VAL A 237 10.65 5.14 -2.77
CA VAL A 237 9.42 5.25 -1.97
C VAL A 237 8.20 4.95 -2.86
N PRO A 238 7.03 4.55 -2.34
CA PRO A 238 5.85 4.35 -3.18
C PRO A 238 5.52 5.56 -4.06
N GLY A 239 5.51 5.38 -5.39
CA GLY A 239 5.24 6.47 -6.33
C GLY A 239 6.41 7.41 -6.59
N GLY A 240 7.58 7.15 -6.02
CA GLY A 240 8.81 7.91 -6.23
C GLY A 240 9.57 7.50 -7.50
N THR A 241 10.89 7.64 -7.44
CA THR A 241 11.80 7.35 -8.56
C THR A 241 11.96 5.86 -8.75
N LEU A 242 11.82 5.38 -9.99
CA LEU A 242 12.15 4.00 -10.35
C LEU A 242 13.66 3.79 -10.20
N VAL A 243 14.06 2.90 -9.31
CA VAL A 243 15.47 2.59 -9.03
C VAL A 243 15.90 1.23 -9.57
N GLY A 244 14.96 0.38 -9.95
CA GLY A 244 15.30 -0.96 -10.45
C GLY A 244 14.15 -1.93 -10.53
N SER A 245 14.46 -3.22 -10.47
CA SER A 245 13.51 -4.32 -10.60
C SER A 245 13.83 -5.50 -9.67
N TYR A 246 12.78 -6.21 -9.25
CA TYR A 246 12.87 -7.50 -8.55
C TYR A 246 12.19 -8.58 -9.37
N PHE A 247 12.86 -9.71 -9.57
CA PHE A 247 12.31 -10.82 -10.36
C PHE A 247 12.90 -12.18 -9.98
N THR A 248 12.24 -13.25 -10.42
CA THR A 248 12.74 -14.62 -10.28
C THR A 248 13.24 -15.18 -11.60
N ARG A 249 14.39 -15.85 -11.59
CA ARG A 249 14.92 -16.62 -12.73
C ARG A 249 14.41 -18.06 -12.70
N SER A 250 14.25 -18.67 -13.88
CA SER A 250 13.88 -20.09 -14.03
C SER A 250 15.04 -21.04 -13.73
N VAL A 251 16.28 -20.58 -13.97
CA VAL A 251 17.51 -21.32 -13.69
C VAL A 251 18.20 -20.64 -12.52
N THR A 252 18.58 -21.43 -11.52
CA THR A 252 19.32 -20.94 -10.36
C THR A 252 20.76 -20.62 -10.72
N ASP A 253 21.41 -19.74 -9.96
CA ASP A 253 22.86 -19.62 -10.00
C ASP A 253 23.55 -20.90 -9.46
N TYR A 254 24.88 -20.94 -9.55
CA TYR A 254 25.70 -22.07 -9.10
C TYR A 254 25.63 -22.35 -7.58
N LYS A 255 24.98 -21.48 -6.80
CA LYS A 255 24.76 -21.60 -5.34
C LYS A 255 23.28 -21.81 -4.97
N GLY A 256 22.41 -21.97 -5.97
CA GLY A 256 20.98 -22.22 -5.80
C GLY A 256 20.10 -20.98 -5.67
N GLY A 257 20.62 -19.77 -5.97
CA GLY A 257 19.87 -18.52 -5.93
C GLY A 257 19.04 -18.28 -7.19
N SER A 258 17.82 -17.79 -7.03
CA SER A 258 16.89 -17.47 -8.14
C SER A 258 16.19 -16.13 -8.00
N PHE A 259 16.17 -15.54 -6.80
CA PHE A 259 15.59 -14.23 -6.53
C PHE A 259 16.60 -13.15 -6.89
N CYS A 260 16.21 -12.19 -7.72
CA CYS A 260 17.10 -11.19 -8.28
C CYS A 260 16.62 -9.79 -7.91
N TRP A 261 17.52 -8.99 -7.32
CA TRP A 261 17.32 -7.56 -7.10
C TRP A 261 18.31 -6.81 -7.98
N GLN A 262 17.78 -6.11 -8.97
CA GLN A 262 18.55 -5.29 -9.88
C GLN A 262 18.28 -3.83 -9.56
N VAL A 263 19.32 -3.08 -9.21
CA VAL A 263 19.29 -1.63 -9.13
C VAL A 263 19.93 -1.09 -10.40
N ASP A 264 19.29 -0.12 -11.03
CA ASP A 264 19.74 0.48 -12.29
C ASP A 264 20.80 1.57 -12.04
N ASN A 265 21.42 2.07 -13.12
CA ASN A 265 22.44 3.12 -13.05
C ASN A 265 21.93 4.39 -12.33
N PRO A 266 22.79 5.12 -11.60
CA PRO A 266 24.27 5.16 -11.72
C PRO A 266 25.04 4.13 -10.88
N ASN A 267 24.41 3.48 -9.91
CA ASN A 267 25.07 2.54 -8.99
C ASN A 267 24.86 1.07 -9.39
N GLY A 268 24.59 0.81 -10.68
CA GLY A 268 23.94 -0.41 -11.15
C GLY A 268 24.57 -1.71 -10.62
N PHE A 269 23.76 -2.51 -9.92
CA PHE A 269 24.16 -3.82 -9.42
C PHE A 269 23.01 -4.82 -9.50
N ILE A 270 23.36 -6.10 -9.56
CA ILE A 270 22.41 -7.21 -9.49
C ILE A 270 22.85 -8.15 -8.38
N LEU A 271 21.96 -8.35 -7.41
CA LEU A 271 22.08 -9.38 -6.38
C LEU A 271 21.20 -10.56 -6.73
N VAL A 272 21.74 -11.76 -6.57
CA VAL A 272 20.99 -13.02 -6.64
C VAL A 272 21.01 -13.65 -5.26
N GLY A 273 19.86 -14.14 -4.81
CA GLY A 273 19.72 -14.80 -3.52
C GLY A 273 18.82 -16.02 -3.54
N LYS A 274 18.90 -16.77 -2.44
CA LYS A 274 18.04 -17.92 -2.14
C LYS A 274 17.39 -17.75 -0.76
N PRO A 275 16.27 -18.42 -0.48
CA PRO A 275 15.67 -18.41 0.86
C PRO A 275 16.70 -18.87 1.90
N ALA A 276 16.91 -18.06 2.94
CA ALA A 276 17.76 -18.41 4.08
C ALA A 276 16.96 -19.17 5.15
N THR A 277 15.66 -18.86 5.27
CA THR A 277 14.73 -19.49 6.21
C THR A 277 13.38 -19.71 5.55
N THR A 278 12.52 -20.50 6.20
CA THR A 278 11.12 -20.66 5.78
C THR A 278 10.39 -19.32 5.89
N PRO A 279 9.72 -18.85 4.82
CA PRO A 279 8.92 -17.63 4.86
C PRO A 279 7.84 -17.69 5.95
N LEU A 280 7.62 -16.56 6.64
CA LEU A 280 6.71 -16.46 7.77
C LEU A 280 5.47 -15.63 7.42
N GLN A 281 4.29 -16.18 7.70
CA GLN A 281 3.02 -15.46 7.56
C GLN A 281 2.87 -14.47 8.72
N VAL A 282 3.02 -13.18 8.43
CA VAL A 282 2.88 -12.08 9.42
C VAL A 282 1.53 -11.40 9.31
N SER A 283 0.99 -11.26 8.10
CA SER A 283 -0.30 -10.61 7.85
C SER A 283 -1.22 -11.55 7.06
N PRO A 284 -2.40 -11.89 7.60
CA PRO A 284 -3.35 -12.77 6.91
C PRO A 284 -3.69 -12.25 5.51
N GLY A 285 -3.76 -13.15 4.53
CA GLY A 285 -4.10 -12.80 3.15
C GLY A 285 -2.99 -12.10 2.35
N CYS A 286 -1.82 -11.84 2.95
CA CYS A 286 -0.66 -11.28 2.28
C CYS A 286 0.40 -12.36 2.02
N MET A 287 1.29 -12.14 1.06
CA MET A 287 2.44 -13.03 0.88
C MET A 287 3.31 -13.03 2.15
N PRO A 288 3.93 -14.17 2.52
CA PRO A 288 4.72 -14.23 3.74
C PRO A 288 5.98 -13.37 3.64
N TRP A 289 6.45 -12.89 4.78
CA TRP A 289 7.75 -12.25 4.89
C TRP A 289 8.86 -13.28 4.72
N SER A 290 9.98 -12.90 4.14
CA SER A 290 11.08 -13.83 3.86
C SER A 290 12.45 -13.21 4.08
N LEU A 291 13.39 -14.02 4.53
CA LEU A 291 14.82 -13.71 4.56
C LEU A 291 15.53 -14.47 3.44
N ASN A 292 16.30 -13.76 2.62
CA ASN A 292 17.10 -14.34 1.56
C ASN A 292 18.59 -14.11 1.81
N LEU A 293 19.40 -15.15 1.61
CA LEU A 293 20.85 -15.07 1.60
C LEU A 293 21.31 -14.72 0.19
N ILE A 294 22.15 -13.69 0.06
CA ILE A 294 22.78 -13.32 -1.21
C ILE A 294 23.85 -14.35 -1.57
N THR A 295 23.73 -14.93 -2.75
CA THR A 295 24.60 -15.97 -3.29
C THR A 295 25.60 -15.42 -4.30
N THR A 296 25.16 -14.48 -5.14
CA THR A 296 25.96 -13.85 -6.18
C THR A 296 25.66 -12.35 -6.24
N SER A 297 26.70 -11.56 -6.49
CA SER A 297 26.61 -10.12 -6.73
C SER A 297 27.40 -9.77 -7.98
N THR A 298 26.86 -8.89 -8.82
CA THR A 298 27.48 -8.41 -10.06
C THR A 298 27.18 -6.92 -10.25
N GLY A 299 28.01 -6.22 -11.02
CA GLY A 299 27.90 -4.77 -11.24
C GLY A 299 28.83 -3.98 -10.35
N ASN A 300 28.53 -2.69 -10.14
CA ASN A 300 29.34 -1.83 -9.30
C ASN A 300 29.29 -2.34 -7.86
N SER A 301 30.45 -2.50 -7.22
CA SER A 301 30.50 -2.76 -5.79
C SER A 301 29.81 -1.60 -5.08
N SER A 302 28.73 -1.89 -4.36
CA SER A 302 28.11 -0.90 -3.47
C SER A 302 29.19 -0.29 -2.57
N MET A 303 29.16 1.03 -2.40
CA MET A 303 30.07 1.74 -1.49
C MET A 303 30.00 1.21 -0.04
N PHE A 304 28.97 0.41 0.28
CA PHE A 304 28.68 -0.12 1.60
C PHE A 304 29.13 -1.58 1.81
N GLY A 305 29.91 -2.15 0.88
CA GLY A 305 30.42 -3.52 0.96
C GLY A 305 29.48 -4.58 0.37
N PRO A 306 29.85 -5.87 0.43
CA PRO A 306 29.04 -6.94 -0.14
C PRO A 306 27.75 -7.15 0.68
N TYR A 307 26.60 -7.07 0.01
CA TYR A 307 25.34 -7.43 0.62
C TYR A 307 25.30 -8.92 0.99
N THR A 308 24.86 -9.22 2.20
CA THR A 308 24.76 -10.59 2.73
C THR A 308 23.33 -11.09 2.69
N TYR A 309 22.36 -10.25 3.06
CA TYR A 309 20.96 -10.63 3.17
C TYR A 309 20.03 -9.61 2.54
N VAL A 310 18.89 -10.09 2.04
CA VAL A 310 17.75 -9.25 1.69
C VAL A 310 16.51 -9.80 2.39
N GLN A 311 15.85 -8.95 3.17
CA GLN A 311 14.53 -9.25 3.72
C GLN A 311 13.44 -8.67 2.83
N THR A 312 12.37 -9.42 2.64
CA THR A 312 11.13 -8.95 2.01
C THR A 312 10.06 -8.90 3.09
N VAL A 313 9.60 -7.69 3.41
CA VAL A 313 8.67 -7.43 4.51
C VAL A 313 7.60 -6.41 4.11
N SER A 314 6.72 -6.07 5.04
CA SER A 314 5.68 -5.05 4.83
C SER A 314 4.79 -5.36 3.62
N THR A 315 4.61 -6.66 3.39
CA THR A 315 4.04 -7.22 2.19
C THR A 315 2.54 -6.94 2.11
N THR A 316 2.06 -6.52 0.94
CA THR A 316 0.62 -6.50 0.65
C THR A 316 0.28 -7.32 -0.58
N GLY A 317 -0.88 -7.99 -0.59
CA GLY A 317 -1.31 -8.85 -1.71
C GLY A 317 -0.38 -10.05 -1.94
N GLY A 318 -0.25 -10.47 -3.19
CA GLY A 318 0.71 -11.51 -3.60
C GLY A 318 0.26 -12.95 -3.39
N LEU A 319 -0.90 -13.20 -2.78
CA LEU A 319 -1.47 -14.55 -2.69
C LEU A 319 -2.44 -14.86 -3.84
N PRO A 320 -2.54 -16.13 -4.28
CA PRO A 320 -3.58 -16.56 -5.18
C PRO A 320 -4.94 -16.62 -4.45
N PRO A 321 -6.07 -16.64 -5.19
CA PRO A 321 -7.39 -16.68 -4.58
C PRO A 321 -7.60 -18.03 -3.88
N THR A 322 -8.07 -17.96 -2.63
CA THR A 322 -8.43 -19.14 -1.82
C THR A 322 -9.87 -19.57 -2.06
N THR A 323 -10.75 -18.62 -2.40
CA THR A 323 -12.15 -18.85 -2.75
C THR A 323 -12.40 -18.43 -4.20
N LEU A 324 -12.90 -19.37 -4.99
CA LEU A 324 -13.28 -19.13 -6.39
C LEU A 324 -14.70 -19.66 -6.61
N ALA A 325 -15.51 -18.88 -7.33
CA ALA A 325 -16.89 -19.28 -7.68
C ALA A 325 -16.93 -20.55 -8.54
N LYS A 326 -15.86 -20.83 -9.29
CA LYS A 326 -15.64 -22.09 -10.02
C LYS A 326 -14.22 -22.59 -9.75
N LYS A 327 -14.07 -23.91 -9.60
CA LYS A 327 -12.73 -24.51 -9.46
C LYS A 327 -11.90 -24.22 -10.73
N PRO A 328 -10.66 -23.77 -10.60
CA PRO A 328 -9.79 -23.51 -11.74
C PRO A 328 -9.42 -24.82 -12.43
N GLN A 329 -9.22 -24.78 -13.75
CA GLN A 329 -8.72 -25.93 -14.51
C GLN A 329 -7.19 -25.98 -14.44
N LYS A 330 -6.60 -27.18 -14.55
CA LYS A 330 -5.14 -27.33 -14.65
C LYS A 330 -4.59 -26.45 -15.80
N GLY A 331 -3.54 -25.68 -15.53
CA GLY A 331 -2.98 -24.70 -16.44
C GLY A 331 -3.59 -23.30 -16.34
N SER A 332 -4.65 -23.10 -15.56
CA SER A 332 -5.20 -21.75 -15.29
C SER A 332 -4.11 -20.85 -14.72
N ILE A 333 -4.08 -19.59 -15.16
CA ILE A 333 -3.10 -18.60 -14.69
C ILE A 333 -3.79 -17.55 -13.82
N TRP A 334 -3.16 -17.22 -12.70
CA TRP A 334 -3.56 -16.11 -11.84
C TRP A 334 -2.40 -15.15 -11.67
N ARG A 335 -2.65 -13.85 -11.81
CA ARG A 335 -1.67 -12.80 -11.56
C ARG A 335 -2.10 -12.02 -10.33
N SER A 336 -1.39 -12.21 -9.23
CA SER A 336 -1.68 -11.54 -7.97
C SER A 336 -0.82 -10.29 -7.83
N PRO A 337 -1.42 -9.08 -7.78
CA PRO A 337 -0.66 -7.87 -7.49
C PRO A 337 -0.13 -7.90 -6.07
N PHE A 338 1.07 -7.36 -5.88
CA PHE A 338 1.68 -7.27 -4.57
C PHE A 338 2.51 -6.00 -4.41
N SER A 339 2.81 -5.69 -3.15
CA SER A 339 3.89 -4.79 -2.77
C SER A 339 4.71 -5.35 -1.61
N ALA A 340 5.92 -4.84 -1.43
CA ALA A 340 6.78 -5.15 -0.29
C ALA A 340 7.81 -4.04 -0.07
N ILE A 341 8.52 -4.09 1.05
CA ILE A 341 9.77 -3.37 1.25
C ILE A 341 10.91 -4.38 1.27
N TYR A 342 11.94 -4.14 0.46
CA TYR A 342 13.16 -4.94 0.44
C TYR A 342 14.23 -4.27 1.28
N TRP A 343 14.65 -4.88 2.38
CA TRP A 343 15.73 -4.37 3.23
C TRP A 343 17.02 -5.11 2.93
N PHE A 344 18.07 -4.36 2.60
CA PHE A 344 19.38 -4.88 2.22
C PHE A 344 20.35 -4.75 3.39
N TYR A 345 21.09 -5.82 3.66
CA TYR A 345 22.01 -5.92 4.80
C TYR A 345 23.43 -6.21 4.35
N CYS A 346 24.39 -5.57 5.01
CA CYS A 346 25.81 -5.93 4.97
C CYS A 346 26.26 -6.42 6.35
N ASN A 347 27.27 -7.29 6.39
CA ASN A 347 27.87 -7.75 7.65
C ASN A 347 28.79 -6.72 8.27
#